data_AF-D7B9Y8-F1
#
_entry.id   AF-D7B9Y8-F1
#
_cell.length_a   1.000
_cell.length_b   1.000
_cell.length_c   1.000
_cell.angle_alpha   90.00
_cell.angle_beta   90.00
_cell.angle_gamma   90.00
#
_symmetry.space_group_name_H-M   'P 1'
#
loop_
_entity.id
_entity.type
_entity.pdbx_description
1 polymer ?
#
loop_
_entity_poly.entity_id
_entity_poly.type
_entity_poly.pdbx_seq_one_letter_code
_entity_poly.pdbx_strand_id
1 'polypeptide(L)'
;MECPNIIRQLRKQAGLSQEALAVEAGITVSLLTKYERGEVRRPSLVCSRKLAKVLALRLDVSEEKLLLQIAEGFECHPSHDTSA
;
A
#
# COMPACT_ATOMS: atom_id res chain seq x y z
N MET A 1 -15.92 -9.64 -1.32
CA MET A 1 -14.77 -9.79 -2.25
C MET A 1 -13.71 -8.81 -1.78
N GLU A 2 -12.67 -9.30 -1.10
CA GLU A 2 -11.54 -8.44 -0.71
C GLU A 2 -10.69 -8.22 -1.96
N CYS A 3 -10.87 -7.10 -2.65
CA CYS A 3 -9.93 -6.71 -3.69
C CYS A 3 -8.56 -6.50 -3.04
N PRO A 4 -7.51 -7.25 -3.42
CA PRO A 4 -6.23 -7.15 -2.73
C PRO A 4 -5.63 -5.77 -2.93
N ASN A 5 -5.52 -5.00 -1.83
CA ASN A 5 -4.91 -3.67 -1.81
C ASN A 5 -3.48 -3.70 -2.37
N ILE A 6 -3.09 -2.65 -3.10
CA ILE A 6 -1.78 -2.53 -3.78
C ILE A 6 -0.58 -2.79 -2.84
N ILE A 7 -0.66 -2.33 -1.59
CA ILE A 7 0.41 -2.55 -0.60
C ILE A 7 0.62 -4.05 -0.34
N ARG A 8 -0.47 -4.82 -0.23
CA ARG A 8 -0.40 -6.26 -0.01
C ARG A 8 0.25 -6.98 -1.19
N GLN A 9 -0.03 -6.52 -2.41
CA GLN A 9 0.54 -7.10 -3.63
C GLN A 9 2.05 -6.85 -3.68
N LEU A 10 2.47 -5.59 -3.54
CA LEU A 10 3.88 -5.20 -3.53
C LEU A 10 4.67 -5.90 -2.41
N ARG A 11 4.09 -6.00 -1.21
CA ARG A 11 4.72 -6.71 -0.09
C ARG A 11 4.97 -8.18 -0.38
N LYS A 12 3.98 -8.86 -0.96
CA LYS A 12 4.12 -10.28 -1.34
C LYS A 12 5.15 -10.47 -2.46
N GLN A 13 5.18 -9.58 -3.45
CA GLN A 13 6.21 -9.58 -4.49
C GLN A 13 7.62 -9.38 -3.90
N ALA A 14 7.74 -8.55 -2.86
CA ALA A 14 8.98 -8.32 -2.13
C ALA A 14 9.36 -9.46 -1.15
N GLY A 15 8.56 -10.53 -1.07
CA GLY A 15 8.82 -11.66 -0.18
C GLY A 15 8.71 -11.33 1.33
N LEU A 16 8.00 -10.25 1.68
CA LEU A 16 7.95 -9.72 3.04
C LEU A 16 6.72 -10.20 3.83
N SER A 17 6.88 -10.49 5.12
CA SER A 17 5.76 -10.58 6.07
C SER A 17 5.21 -9.19 6.41
N GLN A 18 4.01 -9.11 7.00
CA GLN A 18 3.46 -7.83 7.46
C GLN A 18 4.36 -7.21 8.55
N GLU A 19 4.85 -8.04 9.46
CA GLU A 19 5.76 -7.66 10.54
C GLU A 19 7.06 -7.08 9.97
N ALA A 20 7.69 -7.76 9.01
CA ALA A 20 8.94 -7.32 8.42
C ALA A 20 8.78 -5.97 7.71
N LEU A 21 7.76 -5.81 6.86
CA LEU A 21 7.50 -4.53 6.19
C LEU A 21 7.22 -3.40 7.18
N ALA A 22 6.39 -3.66 8.20
CA ALA A 22 6.04 -2.64 9.19
C ALA A 22 7.26 -2.18 9.99
N VAL A 23 8.09 -3.13 10.45
CA VAL A 23 9.33 -2.83 11.19
C VAL A 23 10.29 -2.00 10.34
N GLU A 24 10.55 -2.42 9.10
CA GLU A 24 11.48 -1.72 8.20
C GLU A 24 10.97 -0.33 7.79
N ALA A 25 9.65 -0.19 7.59
CA ALA A 25 9.04 1.10 7.27
C ALA A 25 8.91 2.01 8.51
N GLY A 26 9.13 1.49 9.72
CA GLY A 26 8.91 2.22 10.96
C GLY A 26 7.45 2.64 11.14
N ILE A 27 6.52 1.70 10.92
CA ILE A 27 5.09 1.82 11.20
C ILE A 27 4.62 0.62 12.04
N THR A 28 3.41 0.67 12.58
CA THR A 28 2.85 -0.47 13.32
C THR A 28 2.26 -1.51 12.37
N VAL A 29 2.37 -2.80 12.74
CA VAL A 29 1.74 -3.90 11.99
C VAL A 29 0.23 -3.67 11.88
N SER A 30 -0.42 -3.21 12.96
CA SER A 30 -1.84 -2.88 12.96
C SER A 30 -2.22 -1.84 11.90
N LEU A 31 -1.41 -0.79 11.72
CA LEU A 31 -1.65 0.21 10.67
C LEU A 31 -1.52 -0.40 9.27
N LEU A 32 -0.48 -1.23 9.06
CA LEU A 32 -0.31 -1.96 7.80
C LEU A 32 -1.50 -2.88 7.51
N THR A 33 -2.00 -3.60 8.52
CA THR A 33 -3.20 -4.44 8.37
C THR A 33 -4.41 -3.63 7.94
N LYS A 34 -4.65 -2.46 8.55
CA LYS A 34 -5.76 -1.56 8.17
C LYS A 34 -5.62 -1.07 6.72
N TYR A 35 -4.40 -0.74 6.29
CA TYR A 35 -4.12 -0.39 4.90
C TYR A 35 -4.42 -1.54 3.95
N GLU A 36 -3.93 -2.75 4.24
CA GLU A 36 -4.12 -3.91 3.37
C GLU A 36 -5.58 -4.39 3.28
N ARG A 37 -6.38 -4.13 4.32
CA ARG A 37 -7.82 -4.44 4.37
C ARG A 37 -8.71 -3.33 3.77
N GLY A 38 -8.13 -2.19 3.39
CA GLY A 38 -8.91 -1.05 2.88
C GLY A 38 -9.73 -0.32 3.94
N GLU A 39 -9.42 -0.53 5.23
CA GLU A 39 -10.09 0.17 6.34
C GLU A 39 -9.68 1.66 6.40
N VAL A 40 -8.59 2.03 5.71
CA VAL A 40 -8.17 3.41 5.52
C VAL A 40 -8.42 3.84 4.09
N ARG A 41 -9.27 4.84 3.89
CA ARG A 41 -9.58 5.39 2.56
C ARG A 41 -8.45 6.24 2.00
N ARG A 42 -7.71 6.95 2.86
CA ARG A 42 -6.60 7.84 2.46
C ARG A 42 -5.41 7.65 3.40
N PRO A 43 -4.33 6.98 2.95
CA PRO A 43 -3.13 6.83 3.76
C PRO A 43 -2.41 8.18 3.88
N SER A 44 -1.72 8.39 4.99
CA SER A 44 -0.87 9.58 5.11
C SER A 44 0.28 9.50 4.11
N LEU A 45 0.63 10.62 3.47
CA LEU A 45 1.79 10.71 2.58
C LEU A 45 3.08 10.19 3.24
N VAL A 46 3.27 10.49 4.53
CA VAL A 46 4.43 10.05 5.30
C VAL A 46 4.52 8.52 5.38
N CYS A 47 3.41 7.84 5.71
CA CYS A 47 3.38 6.39 5.77
C CYS A 47 3.48 5.75 4.38
N SER A 48 2.82 6.33 3.36
CA SER A 48 2.94 5.87 1.97
C SER A 48 4.39 5.92 1.49
N ARG A 49 5.11 7.00 1.77
CA ARG A 49 6.53 7.15 1.40
C ARG A 49 7.43 6.18 2.15
N LYS A 50 7.19 5.97 3.45
CA LYS A 50 7.91 4.95 4.25
C LYS A 50 7.76 3.54 3.66
N LEU A 51 6.54 3.16 3.28
CA LEU A 51 6.28 1.87 2.64
C LEU A 51 6.91 1.77 1.25
N ALA A 52 6.73 2.81 0.42
CA ALA A 52 7.31 2.87 -0.92
C ALA A 52 8.83 2.71 -0.90
N LYS A 53 9.51 3.37 0.04
CA LYS A 53 10.97 3.30 0.18
C LYS A 53 11.46 1.87 0.44
N VAL A 54 10.86 1.17 1.40
CA VAL A 54 11.27 -0.22 1.72
C VAL A 54 10.99 -1.14 0.55
N LEU A 55 9.79 -1.04 -0.04
CA LEU A 55 9.39 -1.88 -1.17
C LEU A 55 10.28 -1.62 -2.40
N ALA A 56 10.69 -0.38 -2.64
CA ALA A 56 11.55 0.00 -3.74
C ALA A 56 12.94 -0.64 -3.61
N LEU A 57 13.53 -0.61 -2.41
CA LEU A 57 14.80 -1.29 -2.15
C LEU A 57 14.71 -2.81 -2.34
N ARG A 58 13.57 -3.43 -2.01
CA ARG A 58 13.39 -4.90 -2.14
C ARG A 58 13.10 -5.36 -3.55
N LEU A 59 12.38 -4.55 -4.32
CA LEU A 59 11.96 -4.88 -5.68
C LEU A 59 12.92 -4.34 -6.74
N ASP A 60 13.97 -3.61 -6.34
CA ASP A 60 14.92 -2.95 -7.24
C ASP A 60 14.22 -2.03 -8.26
N VAL A 61 13.35 -1.15 -7.75
CA VAL A 61 12.59 -0.16 -8.54
C VAL A 61 12.66 1.22 -7.90
N SER A 62 12.20 2.27 -8.60
CA SER A 62 12.21 3.62 -8.01
C SER A 62 11.16 3.79 -6.91
N GLU A 63 11.52 4.51 -5.84
CA GLU A 63 10.61 4.88 -4.75
C GLU A 63 9.42 5.71 -5.27
N GLU A 64 9.68 6.65 -6.18
CA GLU A 64 8.65 7.52 -6.77
C GLU A 64 7.56 6.71 -7.49
N LYS A 65 7.97 5.70 -8.27
CA LYS A 65 7.03 4.82 -8.97
C LYS A 65 6.10 4.09 -8.00
N LEU A 66 6.65 3.54 -6.92
CA LEU A 66 5.85 2.85 -5.92
C LEU A 66 4.97 3.81 -5.11
N LEU A 67 5.44 5.02 -4.83
CA LEU A 67 4.65 6.03 -4.13
C LEU A 67 3.42 6.42 -4.94
N LEU A 68 3.57 6.62 -6.26
CA LEU A 68 2.44 6.90 -7.16
C LEU A 68 1.46 5.72 -7.22
N GLN A 69 1.95 4.49 -7.37
CA GLN A 69 1.10 3.29 -7.37
C GLN A 69 0.33 3.12 -6.06
N ILE A 70 0.99 3.39 -4.92
CA ILE A 70 0.32 3.36 -3.62
C ILE A 70 -0.77 4.43 -3.59
N ALA A 71 -0.48 5.68 -3.97
CA ALA A 71 -1.46 6.77 -3.97
C ALA A 71 -2.69 6.44 -4.84
N GLU A 72 -2.46 6.01 -6.08
CA GLU A 72 -3.52 5.61 -7.03
C GLU A 72 -4.37 4.45 -6.49
N GLY A 73 -3.74 3.47 -5.84
CA GLY A 73 -4.46 2.32 -5.27
C GLY A 73 -5.38 2.65 -4.09
N PHE A 74 -5.31 3.87 -3.53
CA PHE A 74 -6.25 4.37 -2.52
C PHE A 74 -7.28 5.35 -3.07
N GLU A 75 -7.17 5.78 -4.33
CA GLU A 75 -8.22 6.51 -5.00
C GLU A 75 -9.35 5.53 -5.34
N CYS A 76 -10.20 5.25 -4.35
CA CYS A 76 -11.45 4.55 -4.56
C CYS A 76 -12.33 5.45 -5.42
N HIS A 77 -12.28 5.29 -6.74
CA HIS A 77 -13.30 5.87 -7.61
C HIS A 77 -14.61 5.17 -7.23
N PRO A 78 -15.65 5.89 -6.75
CA PRO A 78 -16.97 5.33 -6.85
C PRO A 78 -17.16 5.03 -8.33
N SER A 79 -17.42 3.77 -8.65
CA SER A 79 -18.00 3.40 -9.93
C SER A 79 -19.09 4.44 -10.18
N HIS A 80 -19.00 5.19 -11.28
CA HIS A 80 -20.17 5.89 -11.76
C HIS A 80 -21.27 4.82 -11.84
N ASP A 81 -22.30 5.00 -11.02
CA ASP A 81 -23.58 4.34 -11.24
C ASP A 81 -23.91 4.51 -12.72
N THR A 82 -23.74 3.43 -13.49
CA THR A 82 -24.46 3.31 -14.75
C THR A 82 -25.88 2.90 -14.34
N SER A 83 -26.61 3.88 -13.82
CA SER A 83 -28.07 3.84 -13.68
C SER A 83 -28.63 4.89 -14.62
N ALA A 84 -29.10 4.41 -15.78
CA ALA A 84 -30.13 4.94 -16.70
C ALA A 84 -29.77 4.62 -18.15
#